data_AF-A0A344LHI2-F1
#
_entry.id   AF-A0A344LHI2-F1
#
_cell.length_a   1.000
_cell.length_b   1.000
_cell.length_c   1.000
_cell.angle_alpha   90.00
_cell.angle_beta   90.00
_cell.angle_gamma   90.00
#
_symmetry.space_group_name_H-M   'P 1'
#
loop_
_entity.id
_entity.type
_entity.pdbx_description
1 polymer ?
#
loop_
_entity_poly.entity_id
_entity_poly.type
_entity_poly.pdbx_seq_one_letter_code
_entity_poly.pdbx_strand_id
1 'polypeptide(L)'
;MMPSSFRRSAARTAAVLLATAALSLVSMVPAQAAATGTVQTAGDPLNVRRAPTTAATVVRTVNNGATVSIDCQTTGQSVTGPLGTSTLWDYVPGLGGYISDTYVKTGSDGRVAPDCGVGTGSAECSTGACAAEGLFRSSDARFSVWDRDADGKSAVVAYWLKGGVGPLYVWNSNGNGTQVDKVVNVPSGGWVHYKVCVANYSATSPVLEACSNGITDFAS
;
A
#
# COMPACT_ATOMS: atom_id res chain seq x y z
N MET A 1 -73.30 53.52 9.16
CA MET A 1 -73.07 52.45 10.16
C MET A 1 -71.60 52.02 10.11
N MET A 2 -70.80 52.49 11.06
CA MET A 2 -69.59 51.80 11.53
C MET A 2 -70.04 50.68 12.51
N PRO A 3 -69.23 49.65 12.86
CA PRO A 3 -67.78 49.73 13.03
C PRO A 3 -66.95 48.47 12.67
N SER A 4 -65.63 48.66 12.82
CA SER A 4 -64.65 47.76 13.47
C SER A 4 -64.16 46.50 12.72
N SER A 5 -62.88 46.12 12.66
CA SER A 5 -61.55 46.74 12.80
C SER A 5 -60.51 45.58 12.87
N PHE A 6 -59.21 45.90 12.71
CA PHE A 6 -58.02 45.08 13.04
C PHE A 6 -57.59 43.99 12.03
N ARG A 7 -56.31 43.80 11.68
CA ARG A 7 -55.05 44.54 11.91
C ARG A 7 -53.91 43.81 11.15
N ARG A 8 -52.84 44.58 10.86
CA ARG A 8 -51.41 44.19 10.68
C ARG A 8 -51.03 43.42 9.40
N SER A 9 -49.83 43.54 8.82
CA SER A 9 -48.77 44.56 8.74
C SER A 9 -47.63 43.90 7.94
N ALA A 10 -47.00 44.64 7.01
CA ALA A 10 -45.62 44.47 6.50
C ALA A 10 -45.34 43.16 5.70
N ALA A 11 -44.33 43.05 4.82
CA ALA A 11 -43.10 43.81 4.65
C ALA A 11 -42.58 43.68 3.20
N ARG A 12 -41.76 44.65 2.79
CA ARG A 12 -41.02 44.71 1.52
C ARG A 12 -39.79 43.80 1.58
N THR A 13 -39.49 43.08 0.52
CA THR A 13 -38.21 42.37 0.32
C THR A 13 -37.47 42.96 -0.87
N ALA A 14 -36.25 43.45 -0.64
CA ALA A 14 -35.27 43.81 -1.66
C ALA A 14 -34.14 42.78 -1.62
N ALA A 15 -33.76 42.23 -2.77
CA ALA A 15 -32.69 41.26 -2.91
C ALA A 15 -31.39 41.95 -3.35
N VAL A 16 -30.29 41.66 -2.65
CA VAL A 16 -28.92 42.07 -2.98
C VAL A 16 -28.15 40.83 -3.43
N LEU A 17 -27.59 40.86 -4.64
CA LEU A 17 -26.73 39.79 -5.19
C LEU A 17 -25.26 40.12 -4.91
N LEU A 18 -24.60 39.28 -4.10
CA LEU A 18 -23.14 39.29 -3.88
C LEU A 18 -22.51 38.16 -4.71
N ALA A 19 -21.65 38.49 -5.66
CA ALA A 19 -20.83 37.52 -6.39
C ALA A 19 -19.49 37.34 -5.66
N THR A 20 -19.24 36.15 -5.13
CA THR A 20 -17.97 35.77 -4.49
C THR A 20 -17.07 35.07 -5.52
N ALA A 21 -15.88 35.62 -5.77
CA ALA A 21 -14.81 34.95 -6.53
C ALA A 21 -13.97 34.10 -5.57
N ALA A 22 -14.00 32.77 -5.74
CA ALA A 22 -13.17 31.85 -4.96
C ALA A 22 -11.80 31.69 -5.62
N LEU A 23 -10.72 32.04 -4.90
CA LEU A 23 -9.35 31.85 -5.32
C LEU A 23 -8.87 30.47 -4.83
N SER A 24 -8.75 29.50 -5.74
CA SER A 24 -8.26 28.16 -5.39
C SER A 24 -6.74 28.18 -5.22
N LEU A 25 -6.27 27.98 -3.98
CA LEU A 25 -4.86 27.72 -3.68
C LEU A 25 -4.54 26.28 -4.11
N VAL A 26 -3.83 26.11 -5.23
CA VAL A 26 -3.27 24.82 -5.62
C VAL A 26 -2.01 24.60 -4.79
N SER A 27 -2.09 23.76 -3.77
CA SER A 27 -0.94 23.30 -3.01
C SER A 27 -0.04 22.48 -3.93
N MET A 28 1.13 23.01 -4.31
CA MET A 28 2.18 22.20 -4.94
C MET A 28 2.82 21.35 -3.85
N VAL A 29 2.46 20.06 -3.80
CA VAL A 29 3.14 19.09 -2.94
C VAL A 29 4.56 18.92 -3.52
N PRO A 30 5.63 19.13 -2.75
CA PRO A 30 6.98 18.88 -3.24
C PRO A 30 7.09 17.41 -3.61
N ALA A 31 7.47 17.12 -4.86
CA ALA A 31 7.87 15.77 -5.25
C ALA A 31 9.13 15.43 -4.45
N GLN A 32 9.01 14.53 -3.48
CA GLN A 32 10.17 13.96 -2.80
C GLN A 32 11.01 13.29 -3.88
N ALA A 33 12.25 13.75 -4.06
CA ALA A 33 13.16 13.13 -5.01
C ALA A 33 13.35 11.67 -4.58
N ALA A 34 13.09 10.73 -5.49
CA ALA A 34 13.29 9.31 -5.21
C ALA A 34 14.75 9.10 -4.77
N ALA A 35 14.95 8.40 -3.66
CA ALA A 35 16.28 8.06 -3.21
C ALA A 35 16.96 7.22 -4.28
N THR A 36 18.27 7.38 -4.47
CA THR A 36 19.03 6.59 -5.43
C THR A 36 20.22 5.97 -4.75
N GLY A 37 20.60 4.77 -5.19
CA GLY A 37 21.78 4.07 -4.71
C GLY A 37 22.57 3.45 -5.84
N THR A 38 23.84 3.15 -5.59
CA THR A 38 24.69 2.41 -6.52
C THR A 38 24.93 1.01 -5.98
N VAL A 39 24.60 -0.01 -6.76
CA VAL A 39 24.82 -1.42 -6.39
C VAL A 39 26.31 -1.69 -6.28
N GLN A 40 26.73 -2.25 -5.16
CA GLN A 40 28.11 -2.59 -4.86
C GLN A 40 28.22 -4.05 -4.43
N THR A 41 28.81 -4.88 -5.28
CA THR A 41 29.11 -6.30 -5.05
C THR A 41 30.61 -6.56 -5.20
N ALA A 42 31.05 -7.80 -4.99
CA ALA A 42 32.43 -8.23 -5.26
C ALA A 42 32.72 -8.47 -6.77
N GLY A 43 31.76 -8.21 -7.66
CA GLY A 43 31.89 -8.40 -9.11
C GLY A 43 30.68 -9.08 -9.74
N ASP A 44 30.07 -10.02 -9.03
CA ASP A 44 28.89 -10.75 -9.52
C ASP A 44 27.60 -9.90 -9.46
N PRO A 45 26.61 -10.17 -10.34
CA PRO A 45 25.29 -9.54 -10.25
C PRO A 45 24.60 -9.85 -8.92
N LEU A 46 23.91 -8.85 -8.36
CA LEU A 46 23.08 -8.99 -7.17
C LEU A 46 21.70 -9.54 -7.54
N ASN A 47 21.18 -10.45 -6.73
CA ASN A 47 19.84 -10.99 -6.87
C ASN A 47 18.79 -10.01 -6.33
N VAL A 48 17.81 -9.67 -7.16
CA VAL A 48 16.59 -8.93 -6.79
C VAL A 48 15.53 -9.95 -6.40
N ARG A 49 14.92 -9.77 -5.24
CA ARG A 49 14.06 -10.77 -4.62
C ARG A 49 12.64 -10.28 -4.47
N ARG A 50 11.66 -11.17 -4.55
CA ARG A 50 10.25 -10.78 -4.39
C ARG A 50 9.88 -10.25 -3.00
N ALA A 51 10.69 -10.54 -1.98
CA ALA A 51 10.46 -10.19 -0.58
C ALA A 51 11.80 -9.95 0.14
N PRO A 52 11.83 -9.26 1.30
CA PRO A 52 13.07 -8.86 1.99
C PRO A 52 13.71 -10.02 2.78
N THR A 53 14.02 -11.12 2.10
CA THR A 53 14.71 -12.30 2.63
C THR A 53 15.50 -13.00 1.54
N THR A 54 16.65 -13.59 1.87
CA THR A 54 17.47 -14.35 0.93
C THR A 54 16.87 -15.69 0.51
N ALA A 55 15.82 -16.15 1.19
CA ALA A 55 15.05 -17.34 0.81
C ALA A 55 13.98 -17.04 -0.25
N ALA A 56 13.65 -15.76 -0.47
CA ALA A 56 12.64 -15.38 -1.47
C ALA A 56 13.16 -15.62 -2.89
N THR A 57 12.23 -15.99 -3.78
CA THR A 57 12.50 -16.20 -5.20
C THR A 57 13.15 -14.97 -5.82
N VAL A 58 14.19 -15.22 -6.59
CA VAL A 58 14.87 -14.21 -7.41
C VAL A 58 13.98 -13.87 -8.60
N VAL A 59 13.61 -12.61 -8.72
CA VAL A 59 12.75 -12.10 -9.81
C VAL A 59 13.56 -11.44 -10.91
N ARG A 60 14.78 -10.98 -10.59
CA ARG A 60 15.71 -10.31 -11.52
C ARG A 60 17.12 -10.31 -10.93
N THR A 61 18.11 -9.93 -11.73
CA THR A 61 19.46 -9.59 -11.27
C THR A 61 19.80 -8.16 -11.64
N VAL A 62 20.70 -7.55 -10.87
CA VAL A 62 21.23 -6.20 -11.13
C VAL A 62 22.75 -6.22 -11.08
N ASN A 63 23.40 -5.63 -12.08
CA ASN A 63 24.85 -5.65 -12.20
C ASN A 63 25.52 -4.79 -11.14
N ASN A 64 26.75 -5.16 -10.77
CA ASN A 64 27.62 -4.31 -9.97
C ASN A 64 27.82 -2.94 -10.64
N GLY A 65 27.82 -1.87 -9.85
CA GLY A 65 27.96 -0.48 -10.32
C GLY A 65 26.69 0.12 -10.93
N ALA A 66 25.59 -0.63 -11.04
CA ALA A 66 24.33 -0.10 -11.55
C ALA A 66 23.70 0.90 -10.56
N THR A 67 23.17 2.00 -11.07
CA THR A 67 22.34 2.91 -10.27
C THR A 67 20.90 2.41 -10.21
N VAL A 68 20.33 2.39 -9.01
CA VAL A 68 18.94 1.99 -8.73
C VAL A 68 18.18 3.15 -8.09
N SER A 69 16.90 3.27 -8.42
CA SER A 69 15.96 4.15 -7.73
C SER A 69 15.29 3.35 -6.61
N ILE A 70 15.35 3.87 -5.40
CA ILE A 70 14.75 3.31 -4.19
C ILE A 70 13.44 4.05 -3.96
N ASP A 71 12.32 3.33 -4.05
CA ASP A 71 11.00 3.90 -3.76
C ASP A 71 10.79 3.99 -2.25
N CYS A 72 11.18 2.92 -1.54
CA CYS A 72 10.99 2.78 -0.11
C CYS A 72 11.95 1.72 0.46
N GLN A 73 12.07 1.70 1.78
CA GLN A 73 12.86 0.70 2.51
C GLN A 73 12.01 -0.07 3.52
N THR A 74 12.42 -1.27 3.90
CA THR A 74 11.74 -2.08 4.91
C THR A 74 12.71 -2.94 5.71
N THR A 75 12.26 -3.44 6.87
CA THR A 75 13.04 -4.38 7.68
C THR A 75 12.77 -5.81 7.21
N GLY A 76 13.82 -6.61 7.04
CA GLY A 76 13.76 -8.00 6.64
C GLY A 76 14.83 -8.87 7.29
N GLN A 77 15.22 -9.93 6.60
CA GLN A 77 16.30 -10.81 7.05
C GLN A 77 17.61 -10.01 7.19
N SER A 78 18.36 -10.28 8.26
CA SER A 78 19.72 -9.75 8.40
C SER A 78 20.65 -10.34 7.34
N VAL A 79 21.33 -9.46 6.59
CA VAL A 79 22.26 -9.83 5.53
C VAL A 79 23.58 -9.13 5.77
N THR A 80 24.67 -9.87 5.62
CA THR A 80 26.03 -9.32 5.57
C THR A 80 26.45 -9.15 4.12
N GLY A 81 26.83 -7.94 3.75
CA GLY A 81 27.31 -7.55 2.42
C GLY A 81 28.54 -6.63 2.49
N PRO A 82 29.01 -6.12 1.35
CA PRO A 82 30.20 -5.26 1.28
C PRO A 82 30.12 -3.98 2.10
N LEU A 83 28.91 -3.49 2.39
CA LEU A 83 28.67 -2.28 3.18
C LEU A 83 28.38 -2.57 4.66
N GLY A 84 28.55 -3.83 5.12
CA GLY A 84 28.34 -4.24 6.51
C GLY A 84 27.16 -5.19 6.67
N THR A 85 26.58 -5.21 7.87
CA THR A 85 25.44 -6.06 8.22
C THR A 85 24.24 -5.20 8.57
N SER A 86 23.10 -5.46 7.93
CA SER A 86 21.86 -4.71 8.15
C SER A 86 20.64 -5.60 7.94
N THR A 87 19.53 -5.22 8.55
CA THR A 87 18.20 -5.77 8.29
C THR A 87 17.41 -4.92 7.29
N LEU A 88 18.00 -3.86 6.74
CA LEU A 88 17.35 -2.94 5.82
C LEU A 88 17.35 -3.49 4.38
N TRP A 89 16.20 -3.37 3.71
CA TRP A 89 15.99 -3.80 2.33
C TRP A 89 15.36 -2.68 1.52
N ASP A 90 15.84 -2.49 0.30
CA ASP A 90 15.40 -1.46 -0.64
C ASP A 90 14.43 -2.05 -1.65
N TYR A 91 13.25 -1.45 -1.80
CA TYR A 91 12.38 -1.77 -2.91
C TYR A 91 12.77 -0.94 -4.15
N VAL A 92 13.08 -1.65 -5.24
CA VAL A 92 13.49 -1.06 -6.51
C VAL A 92 12.40 -1.33 -7.55
N PRO A 93 11.49 -0.37 -7.82
CA PRO A 93 10.34 -0.58 -8.71
C PRO A 93 10.77 -0.88 -10.14
N GLY A 94 11.86 -0.28 -10.62
CA GLY A 94 12.43 -0.56 -11.94
C GLY A 94 12.93 -2.01 -12.11
N LEU A 95 13.15 -2.72 -11.01
CA LEU A 95 13.55 -4.12 -10.99
C LEU A 95 12.43 -5.06 -10.49
N GLY A 96 11.34 -4.50 -9.95
CA GLY A 96 10.16 -5.22 -9.48
C GLY A 96 10.38 -6.01 -8.18
N GLY A 97 11.34 -5.62 -7.34
CA GLY A 97 11.62 -6.36 -6.11
C GLY A 97 12.59 -5.68 -5.16
N TYR A 98 13.02 -6.44 -4.16
CA TYR A 98 13.84 -6.01 -3.04
C TYR A 98 15.31 -6.43 -3.21
N ILE A 99 16.21 -5.55 -2.81
CA ILE A 99 17.64 -5.84 -2.65
C ILE A 99 18.07 -5.44 -1.24
N SER A 100 19.11 -6.11 -0.71
CA SER A 100 19.63 -5.78 0.62
C SER A 100 20.40 -4.47 0.56
N ASP A 101 20.10 -3.55 1.48
CA ASP A 101 20.74 -2.23 1.59
C ASP A 101 22.27 -2.36 1.80
N THR A 102 22.73 -3.48 2.37
CA THR A 102 24.17 -3.80 2.51
C THR A 102 24.93 -3.97 1.18
N TYR A 103 24.22 -3.94 0.05
CA TYR A 103 24.78 -3.95 -1.30
C TYR A 103 24.45 -2.68 -2.08
N VAL A 104 23.88 -1.65 -1.46
CA VAL A 104 23.44 -0.43 -2.13
C VAL A 104 24.07 0.78 -1.46
N LYS A 105 25.01 1.42 -2.15
CA LYS A 105 25.67 2.62 -1.66
C LYS A 105 24.77 3.83 -1.88
N THR A 106 24.11 4.28 -0.82
CA THR A 106 23.22 5.46 -0.78
C THR A 106 23.89 6.68 -0.15
N GLY A 107 25.00 6.48 0.57
CA GLY A 107 25.69 7.54 1.32
C GLY A 107 25.22 7.69 2.78
N SER A 108 24.36 6.78 3.26
CA SER A 108 23.88 6.72 4.65
C SER A 108 23.82 5.26 5.09
N ASP A 109 24.17 4.99 6.36
CA ASP A 109 24.01 3.67 7.00
C ASP A 109 22.59 3.48 7.57
N GLY A 110 21.81 4.57 7.60
CA GLY A 110 20.40 4.58 7.97
C GLY A 110 19.49 4.74 6.77
N ARG A 111 18.20 4.66 7.04
CA ARG A 111 17.13 4.78 6.06
C ARG A 111 17.22 6.10 5.26
N VAL A 112 17.23 5.98 3.93
CA VAL A 112 17.27 7.08 2.95
C VAL A 112 15.96 7.27 2.19
N ALA A 113 15.06 6.28 2.23
CA ALA A 113 13.73 6.36 1.64
C ALA A 113 12.64 6.10 2.69
N PRO A 114 11.39 6.55 2.49
CA PRO A 114 10.29 6.24 3.39
C PRO A 114 10.14 4.74 3.67
N ASP A 115 9.41 4.39 4.74
CA ASP A 115 9.03 2.99 4.93
C ASP A 115 8.13 2.52 3.79
N CYS A 116 8.35 1.30 3.31
CA CYS A 116 7.51 0.68 2.28
C CYS A 116 6.05 0.49 2.68
N GLY A 117 5.73 0.76 3.95
CA GLY A 117 4.58 0.19 4.60
C GLY A 117 5.05 -1.12 5.22
N VAL A 118 4.85 -1.25 6.53
CA VAL A 118 5.12 -2.47 7.30
C VAL A 118 4.07 -3.54 6.99
N GLY A 119 4.19 -4.15 5.82
CA GLY A 119 3.42 -5.33 5.47
C GLY A 119 4.29 -6.33 4.71
N THR A 120 5.06 -7.16 5.42
CA THR A 120 5.16 -8.57 4.96
C THR A 120 3.73 -9.00 4.71
N GLY A 121 3.36 -9.22 3.45
CA GLY A 121 1.97 -9.36 3.04
C GLY A 121 1.21 -10.22 4.03
N SER A 122 0.04 -9.77 4.50
CA SER A 122 -0.76 -10.60 5.38
C SER A 122 -1.11 -11.87 4.60
N ALA A 123 -0.79 -13.02 5.15
CA ALA A 123 -1.01 -14.30 4.50
C ALA A 123 -1.86 -15.16 5.42
N GLU A 124 -2.84 -15.87 4.84
CA GLU A 124 -3.50 -16.96 5.53
C GLU A 124 -2.89 -18.28 5.08
N CYS A 125 -2.43 -19.06 6.04
CA CYS A 125 -1.79 -20.34 5.77
C CYS A 125 -2.57 -21.49 6.39
N SER A 126 -3.14 -22.35 5.53
CA SER A 126 -3.82 -23.56 5.93
C SER A 126 -2.84 -24.73 5.84
N THR A 127 -2.49 -25.32 6.99
CA THR A 127 -1.71 -26.57 7.15
C THR A 127 -0.37 -26.69 6.40
N GLY A 128 0.28 -25.58 6.05
CA GLY A 128 1.68 -25.56 5.60
C GLY A 128 1.97 -24.83 4.29
N ALA A 129 0.93 -24.48 3.52
CA ALA A 129 0.99 -23.53 2.40
C ALA A 129 0.06 -22.35 2.68
N CYS A 130 0.36 -21.19 2.08
CA CYS A 130 -0.50 -20.02 2.21
C CYS A 130 -1.51 -20.02 1.08
N ALA A 131 -2.81 -20.07 1.42
CA ALA A 131 -3.91 -20.11 0.46
C ALA A 131 -4.20 -18.72 -0.10
N ALA A 132 -3.94 -17.67 0.70
CA ALA A 132 -4.10 -16.29 0.30
C ALA A 132 -2.96 -15.42 0.83
N GLU A 133 -2.57 -14.40 0.04
CA GLU A 133 -1.59 -13.39 0.43
C GLU A 133 -2.08 -12.01 -0.04
N GLY A 134 -1.82 -10.97 0.75
CA GLY A 134 -2.21 -9.60 0.43
C GLY A 134 -1.15 -8.60 0.86
N LEU A 135 -0.78 -7.69 -0.04
CA LEU A 135 0.22 -6.65 0.18
C LEU A 135 -0.39 -5.28 -0.07
N PHE A 136 -0.09 -4.30 0.78
CA PHE A 136 -0.39 -2.90 0.52
C PHE A 136 0.85 -2.17 0.01
N ARG A 137 0.71 -1.43 -1.10
CA ARG A 137 1.71 -0.51 -1.61
C ARG A 137 1.35 0.91 -1.18
N SER A 138 2.22 1.50 -0.37
CA SER A 138 2.05 2.84 0.19
C SER A 138 2.05 3.96 -0.88
N SER A 139 2.86 3.84 -1.93
CA SER A 139 3.09 4.92 -2.90
C SER A 139 1.88 5.27 -3.78
N ASP A 140 0.98 4.32 -4.05
CA ASP A 140 -0.24 4.55 -4.82
C ASP A 140 -1.50 4.00 -4.13
N ALA A 141 -1.41 3.73 -2.82
CA ALA A 141 -2.47 3.14 -2.01
C ALA A 141 -3.16 1.95 -2.70
N ARG A 142 -2.39 0.91 -3.03
CA ARG A 142 -2.87 -0.25 -3.79
C ARG A 142 -2.73 -1.53 -3.01
N PHE A 143 -3.74 -2.39 -3.07
CA PHE A 143 -3.61 -3.78 -2.65
C PHE A 143 -3.25 -4.69 -3.82
N SER A 144 -2.29 -5.57 -3.62
CA SER A 144 -2.06 -6.76 -4.43
C SER A 144 -2.57 -7.97 -3.65
N VAL A 145 -3.48 -8.75 -4.24
CA VAL A 145 -4.12 -9.89 -3.60
C VAL A 145 -3.88 -11.14 -4.43
N TRP A 146 -3.11 -12.07 -3.88
CA TRP A 146 -2.79 -13.34 -4.50
C TRP A 146 -3.63 -14.46 -3.91
N ASP A 147 -4.26 -15.19 -4.80
CA ASP A 147 -4.82 -16.50 -4.53
C ASP A 147 -3.72 -17.50 -4.85
N ARG A 148 -3.26 -18.25 -3.86
CA ARG A 148 -1.99 -19.00 -3.93
C ARG A 148 -2.21 -20.50 -4.08
N ASP A 149 -3.42 -20.98 -3.79
CA ASP A 149 -3.81 -22.38 -3.88
C ASP A 149 -5.04 -22.53 -4.79
N ALA A 150 -5.05 -23.52 -5.68
CA ALA A 150 -6.20 -23.84 -6.52
C ALA A 150 -7.18 -24.77 -5.77
N ASP A 151 -7.66 -24.31 -4.62
CA ASP A 151 -8.50 -25.07 -3.68
C ASP A 151 -10.01 -24.77 -3.82
N GLY A 152 -10.38 -23.95 -4.82
CA GLY A 152 -11.75 -23.48 -5.02
C GLY A 152 -12.17 -22.42 -4.00
N LYS A 153 -11.23 -21.84 -3.24
CA LYS A 153 -11.44 -20.65 -2.45
C LYS A 153 -10.99 -19.43 -3.23
N SER A 154 -11.10 -18.27 -2.61
CA SER A 154 -10.64 -17.02 -3.16
C SER A 154 -9.91 -16.23 -2.10
N ALA A 155 -8.85 -15.53 -2.51
CA ALA A 155 -8.14 -14.61 -1.65
C ALA A 155 -8.90 -13.28 -1.51
N VAL A 156 -9.09 -12.85 -0.27
CA VAL A 156 -9.78 -11.61 0.07
C VAL A 156 -8.95 -10.81 1.06
N VAL A 157 -8.62 -9.57 0.68
CA VAL A 157 -8.17 -8.56 1.65
C VAL A 157 -9.40 -7.86 2.21
N ALA A 158 -9.59 -7.95 3.51
CA ALA A 158 -10.56 -7.16 4.27
C ALA A 158 -9.81 -6.02 4.97
N TYR A 159 -10.16 -4.77 4.69
CA TYR A 159 -9.42 -3.61 5.20
C TYR A 159 -10.32 -2.52 5.82
N TRP A 160 -9.73 -1.76 6.74
CA TRP A 160 -10.33 -0.67 7.49
C TRP A 160 -9.44 0.57 7.38
N LEU A 161 -10.07 1.71 7.15
CA LEU A 161 -9.38 3.00 7.07
C LEU A 161 -9.38 3.70 8.43
N LYS A 162 -8.47 4.68 8.57
CA LYS A 162 -8.48 5.64 9.66
C LYS A 162 -9.87 6.21 9.92
N GLY A 163 -10.33 6.11 11.17
CA GLY A 163 -11.69 6.49 11.58
C GLY A 163 -12.70 5.34 11.65
N GLY A 164 -12.28 4.10 11.38
CA GLY A 164 -13.10 2.89 11.55
C GLY A 164 -13.97 2.54 10.34
N VAL A 165 -13.74 3.16 9.18
CA VAL A 165 -14.48 2.86 7.94
C VAL A 165 -14.04 1.49 7.41
N GLY A 166 -14.95 0.51 7.45
CA GLY A 166 -14.74 -0.84 6.93
C GLY A 166 -15.66 -1.88 7.59
N PRO A 167 -15.50 -3.18 7.29
CA PRO A 167 -14.54 -3.72 6.33
C PRO A 167 -14.90 -3.36 4.89
N LEU A 168 -13.89 -2.89 4.15
CA LEU A 168 -13.88 -2.80 2.69
C LEU A 168 -13.12 -4.01 2.15
N TYR A 169 -13.31 -4.34 0.87
CA TYR A 169 -12.78 -5.58 0.31
C TYR A 169 -12.04 -5.38 -1.01
N VAL A 170 -10.92 -6.09 -1.14
CA VAL A 170 -10.28 -6.37 -2.43
C VAL A 170 -10.27 -7.88 -2.62
N TRP A 171 -10.91 -8.34 -3.70
CA TRP A 171 -11.18 -9.75 -3.93
C TRP A 171 -10.58 -10.21 -5.25
N ASN A 172 -9.85 -11.31 -5.20
CA ASN A 172 -9.44 -12.11 -6.35
C ASN A 172 -10.28 -13.40 -6.43
N SER A 173 -11.30 -13.40 -7.29
CA SER A 173 -12.40 -14.37 -7.26
C SER A 173 -12.24 -15.59 -8.19
N ASN A 174 -11.02 -15.92 -8.63
CA ASN A 174 -10.84 -16.87 -9.72
C ASN A 174 -10.40 -18.28 -9.29
N GLY A 175 -9.98 -18.50 -8.04
CA GLY A 175 -9.70 -19.84 -7.50
C GLY A 175 -8.59 -20.62 -8.20
N ASN A 176 -7.67 -19.91 -8.88
CA ASN A 176 -6.77 -20.54 -9.85
C ASN A 176 -5.34 -19.96 -9.83
N GLY A 177 -4.84 -19.51 -8.68
CA GLY A 177 -3.46 -19.05 -8.58
C GLY A 177 -3.20 -17.64 -9.15
N THR A 178 -4.24 -16.79 -9.25
CA THR A 178 -4.15 -15.48 -9.93
C THR A 178 -3.76 -14.35 -8.97
N GLN A 179 -3.50 -13.16 -9.52
CA GLN A 179 -3.31 -11.91 -8.76
C GLN A 179 -4.32 -10.86 -9.20
N VAL A 180 -4.84 -10.08 -8.25
CA VAL A 180 -5.56 -8.83 -8.52
C VAL A 180 -4.85 -7.66 -7.85
N ASP A 181 -4.66 -6.59 -8.61
CA ASP A 181 -4.16 -5.32 -8.11
C ASP A 181 -5.29 -4.28 -8.09
N LYS A 182 -5.55 -3.67 -6.94
CA LYS A 182 -6.64 -2.71 -6.77
C LYS A 182 -6.17 -1.46 -6.02
N VAL A 183 -6.25 -0.30 -6.68
CA VAL A 183 -6.12 1.00 -6.02
C VAL A 183 -7.29 1.19 -5.07
N VAL A 184 -6.98 1.62 -3.84
CA VAL A 184 -7.93 1.94 -2.79
C VAL A 184 -7.76 3.39 -2.36
N ASN A 185 -8.85 3.99 -1.88
CA ASN A 185 -8.84 5.39 -1.46
C ASN A 185 -8.35 5.51 -0.02
N VAL A 186 -7.03 5.43 0.18
CA VAL A 186 -6.38 5.77 1.46
C VAL A 186 -5.78 7.17 1.31
N PRO A 187 -6.22 8.18 2.08
CA PRO A 187 -5.61 9.51 2.04
C PRO A 187 -4.13 9.46 2.42
N SER A 188 -3.30 10.32 1.80
CA SER A 188 -1.88 10.50 2.20
C SER A 188 -1.81 10.87 3.70
N GLY A 189 -0.87 10.24 4.41
CA GLY A 189 -0.75 10.33 5.88
C GLY A 189 -1.86 9.58 6.65
N GLY A 190 -2.71 8.85 5.95
CA GLY A 190 -3.69 7.91 6.49
C GLY A 190 -3.08 6.56 6.83
N TRP A 191 -3.87 5.72 7.51
CA TRP A 191 -3.54 4.32 7.75
C TRP A 191 -4.65 3.41 7.25
N VAL A 192 -4.23 2.20 6.87
CA VAL A 192 -5.10 1.09 6.51
C VAL A 192 -4.74 -0.12 7.38
N HIS A 193 -5.70 -0.65 8.13
CA HIS A 193 -5.57 -1.93 8.80
C HIS A 193 -6.21 -2.99 7.92
N TYR A 194 -5.57 -4.13 7.67
CA TYR A 194 -6.13 -5.15 6.82
C TYR A 194 -5.78 -6.56 7.28
N LYS A 195 -6.68 -7.48 6.96
CA LYS A 195 -6.55 -8.91 7.14
C LYS A 195 -6.64 -9.58 5.78
N VAL A 196 -5.99 -10.71 5.65
CA VAL A 196 -6.16 -11.60 4.50
C VAL A 196 -6.90 -12.82 4.97
N CYS A 197 -7.96 -13.14 4.25
CA CYS A 197 -8.82 -14.26 4.51
C CYS A 197 -9.03 -15.03 3.22
N VAL A 198 -9.56 -16.23 3.34
CA VAL A 198 -10.15 -16.95 2.22
C VAL A 198 -11.68 -16.79 2.24
N ALA A 199 -12.32 -16.93 1.10
CA ALA A 199 -13.77 -16.97 1.00
C ALA A 199 -14.20 -17.97 -0.07
N ASN A 200 -15.46 -18.41 -0.04
CA ASN A 200 -16.02 -19.23 -1.12
C ASN A 200 -16.11 -18.42 -2.42
N TYR A 201 -15.56 -18.97 -3.51
CA TYR A 201 -15.44 -18.27 -4.80
C TYR A 201 -16.79 -17.87 -5.44
N SER A 202 -17.86 -18.59 -5.11
CA SER A 202 -19.19 -18.43 -5.72
C SER A 202 -20.07 -17.38 -5.04
N ALA A 203 -19.62 -16.75 -3.96
CA ALA A 203 -20.43 -15.80 -3.21
C ALA A 203 -20.47 -14.42 -3.90
N THR A 204 -21.55 -13.66 -3.75
CA THR A 204 -21.64 -12.26 -4.21
C THR A 204 -21.02 -11.28 -3.21
N SER A 205 -20.83 -11.74 -1.97
CA SER A 205 -20.14 -11.06 -0.88
C SER A 205 -19.24 -12.08 -0.17
N PRO A 206 -17.99 -11.73 0.19
CA PRO A 206 -17.08 -12.70 0.77
C PRO A 206 -17.52 -13.07 2.19
N VAL A 207 -17.95 -14.31 2.38
CA VAL A 207 -18.04 -14.90 3.73
C VAL A 207 -16.61 -15.26 4.10
N LEU A 208 -15.99 -14.42 4.93
CA LEU A 208 -14.60 -14.59 5.32
C LEU A 208 -14.43 -15.84 6.19
N GLU A 209 -13.52 -16.69 5.79
CA GLU A 209 -13.07 -17.90 6.48
C GLU A 209 -11.56 -17.79 6.67
N ALA A 210 -11.03 -18.38 7.75
CA ALA A 210 -9.59 -18.45 8.04
C ALA A 210 -8.86 -17.13 7.73
N CYS A 211 -8.90 -16.20 8.68
CA CYS A 211 -8.31 -14.88 8.52
C CYS A 211 -7.03 -14.75 9.32
N SER A 212 -6.06 -14.05 8.74
CA SER A 212 -4.82 -13.72 9.41
C SER A 212 -5.02 -12.71 10.54
N ASN A 213 -4.01 -12.58 11.40
CA ASN A 213 -4.05 -11.71 12.59
C ASN A 213 -4.18 -10.21 12.27
N GLY A 214 -4.02 -9.82 11.01
CA GLY A 214 -4.16 -8.44 10.52
C GLY A 214 -2.91 -7.59 10.74
N ILE A 215 -2.70 -6.64 9.83
CA ILE A 215 -1.53 -5.76 9.77
C ILE A 215 -2.02 -4.33 9.48
N THR A 216 -1.29 -3.33 9.98
CA THR A 216 -1.60 -1.92 9.69
C THR A 216 -0.47 -1.31 8.88
N ASP A 217 -0.82 -0.81 7.69
CA ASP A 217 0.05 -0.05 6.80
C ASP A 217 -0.37 1.42 6.72
N PHE A 218 0.55 2.26 6.23
CA PHE A 218 0.36 3.70 6.10
C PHE A 218 0.46 4.09 4.62
N ALA A 219 -0.33 5.06 4.20
CA ALA A 219 -0.23 5.63 2.85
C ALA A 219 0.69 6.86 2.85
N SER A 220 1.55 6.95 1.83
CA SER A 220 2.46 8.07 1.59
C SER A 220 1.73 9.25 0.97
#